data_AF-A3DPL4-F1
#
_entry.id   AF-A3DPL4-F1
#
_cell.length_a   1.000
_cell.length_b   1.000
_cell.length_c   1.000
_cell.angle_alpha   90.00
_cell.angle_beta   90.00
_cell.angle_gamma   90.00
#
_symmetry.space_group_name_H-M   'P 1'
#
loop_
_entity.id
_entity.type
_entity.pdbx_description
1 polymer ?
#
loop_
_entity_poly.entity_id
_entity_poly.type
_entity_poly.pdbx_seq_one_letter_code
_entity_poly.pdbx_strand_id
1 'polypeptide(L)'
;MEEKLLSFPSNSRKYLAIGYFLRIIPIGNIVGSALIPIGWFKIKNWGKNTPYDLAFIGSIITLIILIYSSFIGGANLLPGTQSVPQIQITGQETVSELKEKIIPYLQQLVDLMRNPSSYIPPLIMGLGIMLESFGVRRLSRDTSNVVSKYLFILMILLAFLTMLSSPATLYSAQNLEKLIPQVESAETLDDITSILSIGLLSALIPVLIVSGLTFIIGLITYIMLGYKIWKIEEHVKRIKLLSEVEEEEKPSEELLI
;
A
#
# COMPACT_ATOMS: atom_id res chain seq x y z
N MET A 1 5.33 -0.79 32.06
CA MET A 1 4.78 -0.82 30.68
C MET A 1 3.56 0.09 30.59
N GLU A 2 2.68 0.03 31.58
CA GLU A 2 1.47 0.86 31.68
C GLU A 2 1.76 2.37 31.81
N GLU A 3 2.71 2.80 32.64
CA GLU A 3 3.12 4.22 32.71
C GLU A 3 3.54 4.81 31.36
N LYS A 4 4.22 4.01 30.53
CA LYS A 4 4.63 4.45 29.19
C LYS A 4 3.40 4.67 28.31
N LEU A 5 2.43 3.75 28.36
CA LEU A 5 1.18 3.85 27.60
C LEU A 5 0.32 5.05 28.04
N LEU A 6 0.32 5.38 29.33
CA LEU A 6 -0.40 6.54 29.87
C LEU A 6 0.10 7.89 29.33
N SER A 7 1.37 7.96 28.91
CA SER A 7 1.99 9.13 28.27
C SER A 7 1.94 9.11 26.73
N PHE A 8 1.17 8.20 26.12
CA PHE A 8 1.12 8.06 24.66
C PHE A 8 0.61 9.35 23.98
N PRO A 9 1.27 9.83 22.90
CA PRO A 9 0.91 11.09 22.26
C PRO A 9 -0.46 11.03 21.56
N SER A 10 -1.48 11.63 22.19
CA SER A 10 -2.88 11.63 21.72
C SER A 10 -3.06 12.10 20.27
N ASN A 11 -2.29 13.11 19.87
CA ASN A 11 -2.33 13.64 18.49
C ASN A 11 -1.73 12.66 17.48
N SER A 12 -0.70 11.88 17.85
CA SER A 12 -0.11 10.88 16.95
C SER A 12 -1.15 9.84 16.53
N ARG A 13 -1.94 9.37 17.50
CA ARG A 13 -3.03 8.42 17.28
C ARG A 13 -3.99 8.89 16.18
N LYS A 14 -4.44 10.15 16.25
CA LYS A 14 -5.37 10.72 15.27
C LYS A 14 -4.75 10.74 13.87
N TYR A 15 -3.51 11.22 13.76
CA TYR A 15 -2.82 11.27 12.46
C TYR A 15 -2.59 9.89 11.86
N LEU A 16 -2.15 8.91 12.66
CA LEU A 16 -1.97 7.54 12.18
C LEU A 16 -3.30 6.90 11.80
N ALA A 17 -4.31 6.94 12.68
CA ALA A 17 -5.59 6.30 12.42
C ALA A 17 -6.27 6.87 11.16
N ILE A 18 -6.41 8.20 11.08
CA ILE A 18 -6.97 8.88 9.91
C ILE A 18 -6.10 8.61 8.68
N GLY A 19 -4.78 8.65 8.83
CA GLY A 19 -3.83 8.40 7.76
C GLY A 19 -3.98 7.02 7.13
N TYR A 20 -4.08 5.97 7.95
CA TYR A 20 -4.32 4.61 7.46
C TYR A 20 -5.70 4.46 6.82
N PHE A 21 -6.76 5.05 7.38
CA PHE A 21 -8.08 5.01 6.73
C PHE A 21 -8.09 5.73 5.37
N LEU A 22 -7.43 6.88 5.27
CA LEU A 22 -7.37 7.65 4.02
C LEU A 22 -6.52 6.97 2.95
N ARG A 23 -5.50 6.17 3.32
CA ARG A 23 -4.69 5.37 2.37
C ARG A 23 -5.50 4.40 1.51
N ILE A 24 -6.72 4.05 1.94
CA ILE A 24 -7.59 3.11 1.23
C ILE A 24 -8.31 3.78 0.04
N ILE A 25 -8.62 5.07 0.16
CA ILE A 25 -9.42 5.79 -0.82
C ILE A 25 -8.47 6.42 -1.85
N PRO A 26 -8.67 6.23 -3.17
CA PRO A 26 -7.76 6.77 -4.19
C PRO A 26 -7.45 8.27 -4.04
N ILE A 27 -8.47 9.10 -3.81
CA ILE A 27 -8.32 10.55 -3.60
C ILE A 27 -7.71 10.86 -2.21
N GLY A 28 -8.02 10.03 -1.21
CA GLY A 28 -7.50 10.17 0.15
C GLY A 28 -6.05 9.70 0.31
N ASN A 29 -5.51 8.93 -0.64
CA ASN A 29 -4.26 8.20 -0.46
C ASN A 29 -3.05 9.11 -0.23
N ILE A 30 -2.95 10.21 -0.97
CA ILE A 30 -1.86 11.19 -0.81
C ILE A 30 -1.96 11.87 0.56
N VAL A 31 -3.16 12.33 0.93
CA VAL A 31 -3.41 12.99 2.23
C VAL A 31 -3.11 12.01 3.37
N GLY A 32 -3.63 10.78 3.29
CA GLY A 32 -3.39 9.75 4.30
C GLY A 32 -1.91 9.42 4.46
N SER A 33 -1.19 9.31 3.35
CA SER A 33 0.25 9.08 3.33
C SER A 33 1.08 10.25 3.86
N ALA A 34 0.55 11.48 3.84
CA ALA A 34 1.18 12.63 4.48
C ALA A 34 0.95 12.66 6.00
N LEU A 35 -0.22 12.20 6.48
CA LEU A 35 -0.53 12.16 7.91
C LEU A 35 0.27 11.09 8.67
N ILE A 36 0.55 9.96 8.03
CA ILE A 36 1.24 8.84 8.67
C ILE A 36 2.65 9.21 9.18
N PRO A 37 3.54 9.84 8.39
CA PRO A 37 4.82 10.33 8.87
C PRO A 37 4.72 11.31 10.04
N ILE A 38 3.71 12.20 10.04
CA ILE A 38 3.48 13.14 11.15
C ILE A 38 3.16 12.35 12.43
N GLY A 39 2.34 11.31 12.30
CA GLY A 39 2.03 10.38 13.39
C GLY A 39 3.28 9.68 13.93
N TRP A 40 4.07 9.06 13.05
CA TRP A 40 5.30 8.37 13.42
C TRP A 40 6.36 9.28 14.01
N PHE A 41 6.51 10.52 13.52
CA PHE A 41 7.42 11.51 14.08
C PHE A 41 7.14 11.78 15.57
N LYS A 42 5.85 11.90 15.93
CA LYS A 42 5.45 12.09 17.33
C LYS A 42 5.72 10.85 18.20
N ILE A 43 5.48 9.64 17.68
CA ILE A 43 5.79 8.39 18.41
C ILE A 43 7.30 8.20 18.58
N LYS A 44 8.09 8.51 17.55
CA LYS A 44 9.55 8.50 17.59
C LYS A 44 10.06 9.36 18.75
N ASN A 45 9.53 10.58 18.92
CA ASN A 45 9.95 11.47 19.99
C ASN A 45 9.50 11.00 21.39
N TRP A 46 8.37 10.30 21.49
CA TRP A 46 7.88 9.71 22.73
C TRP A 46 8.71 8.50 23.17
N GLY A 47 8.99 7.57 22.25
CA GLY A 47 9.60 6.28 22.58
C GLY A 47 11.11 6.19 22.41
N LYS A 48 11.73 7.16 21.70
CA LYS A 48 13.16 7.22 21.28
C LYS A 48 13.77 5.84 21.08
N ASN A 49 13.37 5.17 20.00
CA ASN A 49 13.80 3.81 19.70
C ASN A 49 13.95 3.59 18.20
N THR A 50 14.96 2.84 17.79
CA THR A 50 15.30 2.58 16.38
C THR A 50 14.12 2.10 15.52
N PRO A 51 13.22 1.19 15.97
CA PRO A 51 12.06 0.79 15.19
C PRO A 51 11.10 1.94 14.85
N TYR A 52 11.01 2.96 15.69
CA TYR A 52 10.18 4.15 15.41
C TYR A 52 10.89 5.11 14.45
N ASP A 53 12.22 5.18 14.49
CA ASP A 53 13.00 5.88 13.46
C ASP A 53 12.82 5.24 12.08
N LEU A 54 12.92 3.91 12.02
CA LEU A 54 12.69 3.15 10.79
C LEU A 54 11.28 3.36 10.26
N ALA A 55 10.26 3.37 11.13
CA ALA A 55 8.90 3.58 10.68
C ALA A 55 8.63 5.01 10.18
N PHE A 56 9.23 6.00 10.81
CA PHE A 56 9.21 7.36 10.30
C PHE A 56 9.88 7.44 8.92
N ILE A 57 11.08 6.90 8.75
CA ILE A 57 11.80 6.89 7.46
C ILE A 57 10.99 6.14 6.40
N GLY A 58 10.48 4.95 6.71
CA GLY A 58 9.69 4.12 5.80
C GLY A 58 8.41 4.81 5.32
N SER A 59 7.71 5.50 6.22
CA SER A 59 6.52 6.27 5.85
C SER A 59 6.84 7.49 4.97
N ILE A 60 7.98 8.16 5.19
CA ILE A 60 8.46 9.25 4.31
C ILE A 60 8.81 8.71 2.92
N ILE A 61 9.53 7.59 2.83
CA ILE A 61 9.84 6.93 1.54
C ILE A 61 8.55 6.63 0.78
N THR A 62 7.56 6.03 1.46
CA THR A 62 6.25 5.72 0.87
C THR A 62 5.55 6.97 0.35
N LEU A 63 5.56 8.06 1.13
CA LEU A 63 4.99 9.35 0.71
C LEU A 63 5.69 9.91 -0.53
N ILE A 64 7.03 9.95 -0.55
CA ILE A 64 7.80 10.48 -1.68
C ILE A 64 7.50 9.69 -2.95
N ILE A 65 7.43 8.36 -2.86
CA ILE A 65 7.12 7.49 -4.00
C ILE A 65 5.69 7.71 -4.51
N LEU A 66 4.72 7.89 -3.62
CA LEU A 66 3.35 8.21 -4.02
C LEU A 66 3.25 9.57 -4.72
N ILE A 67 3.96 10.58 -4.20
CA ILE A 67 4.06 11.91 -4.83
C ILE A 67 4.70 11.77 -6.21
N TYR A 68 5.86 11.14 -6.31
CA TYR A 68 6.59 10.90 -7.56
C TYR A 68 5.70 10.21 -8.60
N SER A 69 5.01 9.14 -8.19
CA SER A 69 4.11 8.39 -9.08
C SER A 69 2.97 9.26 -9.57
N SER A 70 2.42 10.14 -8.72
CA SER A 70 1.33 11.06 -9.08
C SER A 70 1.73 12.09 -10.14
N PHE A 71 2.97 12.60 -10.08
CA PHE A 71 3.46 13.65 -10.99
C PHE A 71 3.90 13.15 -12.38
N ILE A 72 4.29 11.89 -12.53
CA ILE A 72 4.86 11.35 -13.78
C ILE A 72 3.78 10.71 -14.70
N GLY A 73 2.49 10.93 -14.39
CA GLY A 73 1.36 10.35 -15.14
C GLY A 73 0.61 9.28 -14.34
N GLY A 74 0.42 9.55 -13.04
CA GLY A 74 0.10 8.62 -11.95
C GLY A 74 -1.23 7.91 -11.91
N ALA A 75 -1.85 7.62 -13.06
CA ALA A 75 -2.84 6.55 -13.17
C ALA A 75 -2.22 5.22 -13.62
N ASN A 76 -1.03 5.20 -14.22
CA ASN A 76 -0.49 3.95 -14.79
C ASN A 76 0.49 3.18 -13.89
N LEU A 77 0.90 3.79 -12.76
CA LEU A 77 1.99 3.30 -11.91
C LEU A 77 1.54 2.70 -10.57
N LEU A 78 0.30 2.94 -10.16
CA LEU A 78 -0.24 2.38 -8.93
C LEU A 78 -0.96 1.05 -9.25
N PRO A 79 -0.77 0.00 -8.42
CA PRO A 79 -1.54 -1.23 -8.54
C PRO A 79 -3.04 -0.90 -8.48
N GLY A 80 -3.79 -1.26 -9.53
CA GLY A 80 -5.24 -1.04 -9.59
C GLY A 80 -5.71 0.25 -10.28
N THR A 81 -4.82 1.08 -10.81
CA THR A 81 -5.21 2.28 -11.59
C THR A 81 -4.93 2.15 -13.09
N GLN A 82 -4.32 1.04 -13.53
CA GLN A 82 -4.17 0.73 -14.95
C GLN A 82 -5.55 0.51 -15.57
N SER A 83 -6.10 1.54 -16.20
CA SER A 83 -7.21 1.35 -17.13
C SER A 83 -6.66 0.57 -18.32
N VAL A 84 -7.21 -0.62 -18.59
CA VAL A 84 -6.99 -1.30 -19.86
C VAL A 84 -7.55 -0.38 -20.95
N PRO A 85 -6.74 0.20 -21.84
CA PRO A 85 -7.24 1.08 -22.89
C PRO A 85 -8.15 0.27 -23.82
N GLN A 86 -9.39 0.73 -24.00
CA GLN A 86 -10.33 0.09 -24.90
C GLN A 86 -10.00 0.51 -26.34
N ILE A 87 -9.37 -0.37 -27.10
CA ILE A 87 -9.32 -0.22 -28.56
C ILE A 87 -10.76 -0.41 -29.05
N GLN A 88 -11.45 0.69 -29.38
CA GLN A 88 -12.76 0.61 -30.02
C GLN A 88 -12.55 0.22 -31.48
N ILE A 89 -12.74 -1.06 -31.78
CA ILE A 89 -12.80 -1.56 -33.15
C ILE A 89 -14.13 -1.10 -33.73
N THR A 90 -14.11 -0.07 -34.57
CA THR A 90 -15.32 0.50 -35.17
C THR A 90 -15.77 -0.28 -36.41
N GLY A 91 -15.83 -1.61 -36.35
CA GLY A 91 -16.52 -2.53 -37.29
C GLY A 91 -16.28 -2.43 -38.82
N GLN A 92 -15.55 -1.43 -39.31
CA GLN A 92 -15.32 -1.09 -40.72
C GLN A 92 -13.83 -1.04 -41.09
N GLU A 93 -12.95 -1.33 -40.13
CA GLU A 93 -11.50 -1.25 -40.31
C GLU A 93 -10.96 -2.49 -41.02
N THR A 94 -10.04 -2.29 -41.96
CA THR A 94 -9.32 -3.39 -42.59
C THR A 94 -8.31 -4.01 -41.63
N VAL A 95 -7.92 -5.26 -41.88
CA VAL A 95 -6.85 -5.96 -41.13
C VAL A 95 -5.55 -5.14 -41.11
N SER A 96 -5.20 -4.47 -42.23
CA SER A 96 -4.01 -3.63 -42.32
C SER A 96 -4.10 -2.39 -41.42
N GLU A 97 -5.22 -1.68 -41.44
CA GLU A 97 -5.44 -0.50 -40.59
C GLU A 97 -5.42 -0.85 -39.10
N LEU A 98 -5.94 -2.03 -38.73
CA LEU A 98 -5.87 -2.52 -37.36
C LEU A 98 -4.44 -2.84 -36.93
N LYS A 99 -3.63 -3.47 -37.77
CA LYS A 99 -2.21 -3.73 -37.48
C LYS A 99 -1.45 -2.43 -37.25
N GLU A 100 -1.64 -1.43 -38.10
CA GLU A 100 -1.02 -0.11 -37.98
C GLU A 100 -1.39 0.61 -36.67
N LYS A 101 -2.57 0.33 -36.09
CA LYS A 101 -2.98 0.89 -34.79
C LYS A 101 -2.48 0.06 -33.61
N ILE A 102 -2.60 -1.26 -33.69
CA ILE A 102 -2.38 -2.16 -32.56
C ILE A 102 -0.89 -2.37 -32.29
N ILE A 103 -0.05 -2.50 -33.33
CA ILE A 103 1.38 -2.77 -33.14
C ILE A 103 2.07 -1.62 -32.40
N PRO A 104 1.94 -0.34 -32.84
CA PRO A 104 2.53 0.77 -32.11
C PRO A 104 1.97 0.91 -30.69
N TYR A 105 0.69 0.59 -30.51
CA TYR A 105 0.07 0.58 -29.19
C TYR A 105 0.68 -0.47 -28.25
N LEU A 106 0.84 -1.72 -28.71
CA LEU A 106 1.49 -2.78 -27.94
C LEU A 106 2.94 -2.42 -27.63
N GLN A 107 3.67 -1.85 -28.59
CA GLN A 107 5.03 -1.34 -28.38
C GLN A 107 5.09 -0.27 -27.29
N GLN A 108 4.19 0.73 -27.34
CA GLN A 108 4.10 1.76 -26.31
C GLN A 108 3.81 1.17 -24.92
N LEU A 109 2.93 0.17 -24.81
CA LEU A 109 2.68 -0.51 -23.53
C LEU A 109 3.89 -1.30 -23.03
N VAL A 110 4.57 -2.02 -23.92
CA VAL A 110 5.81 -2.76 -23.59
C VAL A 110 6.88 -1.78 -23.10
N ASP A 111 7.11 -0.69 -23.82
CA ASP A 111 8.10 0.34 -23.46
C ASP A 111 7.75 1.01 -22.14
N LEU A 112 6.47 1.32 -21.91
CA LEU A 112 5.99 1.86 -20.64
C LEU A 112 6.25 0.88 -19.50
N MET A 113 5.89 -0.39 -19.64
CA MET A 113 6.08 -1.39 -18.59
C MET A 113 7.56 -1.74 -18.35
N ARG A 114 8.41 -1.66 -19.38
CA ARG A 114 9.87 -1.82 -19.27
C ARG A 114 10.59 -0.57 -18.78
N ASN A 115 9.93 0.57 -18.73
CA ASN A 115 10.53 1.78 -18.21
C ASN A 115 10.86 1.58 -16.71
N PRO A 116 12.08 1.91 -16.25
CA PRO A 116 12.43 1.92 -14.84
C PRO A 116 11.42 2.65 -13.94
N SER A 117 10.77 3.70 -14.44
CA SER A 117 9.72 4.43 -13.72
C SER A 117 8.48 3.57 -13.41
N SER A 118 8.28 2.43 -14.09
CA SER A 118 7.12 1.54 -13.93
C SER A 118 7.33 0.40 -12.94
N TYR A 119 8.57 -0.04 -12.72
CA TYR A 119 8.85 -1.19 -11.85
C TYR A 119 9.77 -0.86 -10.67
N ILE A 120 10.53 0.23 -10.68
CA ILE A 120 11.34 0.63 -9.51
C ILE A 120 10.47 1.16 -8.36
N PRO A 121 9.46 2.03 -8.59
CA PRO A 121 8.69 2.61 -7.49
C PRO A 121 8.01 1.58 -6.58
N PRO A 122 7.37 0.51 -7.09
CA PRO A 122 6.80 -0.51 -6.22
C PRO A 122 7.83 -1.24 -5.34
N LEU A 123 9.07 -1.44 -5.82
CA LEU A 123 10.16 -1.99 -4.98
C LEU A 123 10.47 -1.07 -3.81
N ILE A 124 10.69 0.21 -4.09
CA ILE A 124 11.03 1.21 -3.06
C ILE A 124 9.87 1.41 -2.09
N MET A 125 8.63 1.44 -2.60
CA MET A 125 7.43 1.54 -1.77
C MET A 125 7.29 0.33 -0.83
N GLY A 126 7.50 -0.88 -1.35
CA GLY A 126 7.50 -2.10 -0.53
C GLY A 126 8.55 -2.08 0.57
N LEU A 127 9.77 -1.61 0.27
CA LEU A 127 10.81 -1.38 1.29
C LEU A 127 10.36 -0.35 2.34
N GLY A 128 9.71 0.74 1.92
CA GLY A 128 9.13 1.74 2.82
C GLY A 128 8.11 1.14 3.79
N ILE A 129 7.17 0.32 3.29
CA ILE A 129 6.17 -0.39 4.10
C ILE A 129 6.85 -1.39 5.05
N MET A 130 7.88 -2.10 4.58
CA MET A 130 8.65 -3.04 5.41
C MET A 130 9.33 -2.32 6.58
N LEU A 131 9.92 -1.14 6.35
CA LEU A 131 10.49 -0.31 7.41
C LEU A 131 9.41 0.18 8.40
N GLU A 132 8.26 0.60 7.89
CA GLU A 132 7.09 1.00 8.68
C GLU A 132 6.59 -0.13 9.60
N SER A 133 6.66 -1.38 9.14
CA SER A 133 6.23 -2.55 9.91
C SER A 133 7.00 -2.73 11.23
N PHE A 134 8.28 -2.36 11.30
CA PHE A 134 9.07 -2.47 12.53
C PHE A 134 8.53 -1.55 13.63
N GLY A 135 8.03 -0.36 13.27
CA GLY A 135 7.35 0.54 14.20
C GLY A 135 6.09 -0.09 14.74
N VAL A 136 5.28 -0.74 13.90
CA VAL A 136 4.05 -1.46 14.31
C VAL A 136 4.38 -2.60 15.27
N ARG A 137 5.43 -3.37 14.99
CA ARG A 137 5.89 -4.45 15.89
C ARG A 137 6.31 -3.93 17.25
N ARG A 138 7.01 -2.79 17.29
CA ARG A 138 7.42 -2.15 18.56
C ARG A 138 6.22 -1.55 19.28
N LEU A 139 5.31 -0.90 18.56
CA LEU A 139 4.08 -0.33 19.10
C LEU A 139 3.21 -1.42 19.74
N SER A 140 3.14 -2.61 19.13
CA SER A 140 2.47 -3.77 19.70
C SER A 140 3.00 -4.14 21.09
N ARG A 141 4.34 -4.16 21.25
CA ARG A 141 4.98 -4.42 22.55
C ARG A 141 4.73 -3.29 23.56
N ASP A 142 4.84 -2.05 23.11
CA ASP A 142 4.72 -0.88 23.99
C ASP A 142 3.27 -0.58 24.41
N THR A 143 2.29 -1.16 23.72
CA THR A 143 0.85 -1.00 23.99
C THR A 143 0.20 -2.27 24.53
N SER A 144 0.96 -3.18 25.14
CA SER A 144 0.43 -4.44 25.69
C SER A 144 -0.43 -5.25 24.70
N ASN A 145 -0.08 -5.22 23.41
CA ASN A 145 -0.79 -5.83 22.29
C ASN A 145 -2.17 -5.24 21.92
N VAL A 146 -2.52 -4.04 22.37
CA VAL A 146 -3.68 -3.30 21.83
C VAL A 146 -3.56 -3.22 20.31
N VAL A 147 -2.38 -2.82 19.84
CA VAL A 147 -1.98 -3.05 18.44
C VAL A 147 -1.49 -4.48 18.34
N SER A 148 -2.24 -5.33 17.64
CA SER A 148 -1.99 -6.76 17.61
C SER A 148 -0.77 -7.14 16.78
N LYS A 149 0.01 -8.14 17.22
CA LYS A 149 1.24 -8.58 16.54
C LYS A 149 1.04 -9.06 15.10
N TYR A 150 -0.13 -9.62 14.76
CA TYR A 150 -0.42 -10.07 13.39
C TYR A 150 -0.42 -8.91 12.38
N LEU A 151 -0.63 -7.66 12.82
CA LEU A 151 -0.56 -6.49 11.95
C LEU A 151 0.84 -6.27 11.38
N PHE A 152 1.89 -6.65 12.13
CA PHE A 152 3.24 -6.69 11.60
C PHE A 152 3.36 -7.68 10.43
N ILE A 153 2.78 -8.88 10.58
CA ILE A 153 2.82 -9.91 9.53
C ILE A 153 2.05 -9.43 8.29
N LEU A 154 0.88 -8.81 8.47
CA LEU A 154 0.10 -8.23 7.38
C LEU A 154 0.84 -7.11 6.65
N MET A 155 1.51 -6.22 7.38
CA MET A 155 2.37 -5.18 6.80
C MET A 155 3.54 -5.77 5.98
N ILE A 156 4.19 -6.81 6.50
CA ILE A 156 5.27 -7.51 5.79
C ILE A 156 4.73 -8.18 4.52
N LEU A 157 3.59 -8.86 4.61
CA LEU A 157 2.94 -9.47 3.45
C LEU A 157 2.58 -8.41 2.40
N LEU A 158 2.02 -7.28 2.83
CA LEU A 158 1.71 -6.15 1.95
C LEU A 158 2.95 -5.60 1.26
N ALA A 159 4.06 -5.45 2.00
CA ALA A 159 5.34 -5.01 1.44
C ALA A 159 5.82 -5.97 0.33
N PHE A 160 5.82 -7.28 0.61
CA PHE A 160 6.21 -8.28 -0.38
C PHE A 160 5.32 -8.28 -1.62
N LEU A 161 3.99 -8.23 -1.46
CA LEU A 161 3.05 -8.14 -2.58
C LEU A 161 3.28 -6.86 -3.41
N THR A 162 3.55 -5.74 -2.74
CA THR A 162 3.88 -4.47 -3.41
C THR A 162 5.15 -4.63 -4.25
N MET A 163 6.20 -5.24 -3.71
CA MET A 163 7.45 -5.50 -4.44
C MET A 163 7.27 -6.49 -5.59
N LEU A 164 6.40 -7.48 -5.45
CA LEU A 164 6.08 -8.45 -6.51
C LEU A 164 5.41 -7.80 -7.73
N SER A 165 4.83 -6.60 -7.57
CA SER A 165 4.30 -5.83 -8.71
C SER A 165 5.38 -5.56 -9.75
N SER A 166 6.63 -5.37 -9.34
CA SER A 166 7.75 -5.07 -10.23
C SER A 166 8.09 -6.21 -11.19
N PRO A 167 8.42 -7.44 -10.74
CA PRO A 167 8.63 -8.56 -11.65
C PRO A 167 7.34 -8.93 -12.42
N ALA A 168 6.15 -8.75 -11.83
CA ALA A 168 4.90 -8.98 -12.54
C ALA A 168 4.72 -8.03 -13.74
N THR A 169 5.07 -6.73 -13.58
CA THR A 169 5.06 -5.75 -14.66
C THR A 169 6.03 -6.13 -15.77
N LEU A 170 7.27 -6.50 -15.43
CA LEU A 170 8.27 -6.91 -16.43
C LEU A 170 7.87 -8.19 -17.17
N TYR A 171 7.32 -9.17 -16.45
CA TYR A 171 6.84 -10.42 -17.05
C TYR A 171 5.63 -10.17 -17.96
N SER A 172 4.71 -9.28 -17.57
CA SER A 172 3.58 -8.89 -18.42
C SER A 172 4.05 -8.17 -19.68
N ALA A 173 5.08 -7.31 -19.59
CA ALA A 173 5.70 -6.67 -20.75
C ALA A 173 6.28 -7.70 -21.74
N GLN A 174 6.95 -8.74 -21.25
CA GLN A 174 7.45 -9.83 -22.10
C GLN A 174 6.32 -10.60 -22.80
N ASN A 175 5.18 -10.80 -22.12
CA ASN A 175 4.04 -11.46 -22.74
C ASN A 175 3.33 -10.57 -23.76
N LEU A 176 3.24 -9.26 -23.50
CA LEU A 176 2.71 -8.28 -24.47
C LEU A 176 3.59 -8.21 -25.73
N GLU A 177 4.91 -8.23 -25.58
CA GLU A 177 5.84 -8.23 -26.71
C GLU A 177 5.65 -9.45 -27.62
N LYS A 178 5.29 -10.62 -27.06
CA LYS A 178 4.97 -11.82 -27.83
C LYS A 178 3.68 -11.70 -28.65
N LEU A 179 2.80 -10.74 -28.34
CA LEU A 179 1.58 -10.50 -29.10
C LEU A 179 1.86 -9.70 -30.38
N ILE A 180 2.92 -8.89 -30.41
CA ILE A 180 3.29 -8.09 -31.59
C ILE A 180 3.47 -8.96 -32.85
N PRO A 181 4.32 -10.01 -32.86
CA PRO A 181 4.46 -10.85 -34.05
C PRO A 181 3.19 -11.64 -34.38
N GLN A 182 2.34 -11.93 -33.39
CA GLN A 182 1.05 -12.57 -33.64
C GLN A 182 0.10 -11.63 -34.40
N VAL A 183 0.04 -10.36 -34.01
CA VAL A 183 -0.71 -9.32 -34.71
C VAL A 183 -0.14 -9.10 -36.11
N GLU A 184 1.18 -9.07 -36.29
CA GLU A 184 1.82 -8.97 -37.60
C GLU A 184 1.43 -10.13 -38.53
N SER A 185 1.33 -11.35 -37.99
CA SER A 185 0.98 -12.55 -38.75
C SER A 185 -0.53 -12.75 -38.97
N ALA A 186 -1.39 -11.99 -38.30
CA ALA A 186 -2.84 -12.18 -38.37
C ALA A 186 -3.39 -11.93 -39.78
N GLU A 187 -4.17 -12.86 -40.33
CA GLU A 187 -4.72 -12.74 -41.69
C GLU A 187 -6.17 -12.25 -41.68
N THR A 188 -6.89 -12.51 -40.58
CA THR A 188 -8.32 -12.19 -40.46
C THR A 188 -8.61 -11.21 -39.32
N LEU A 189 -9.79 -10.58 -39.38
CA LEU A 189 -10.33 -9.75 -38.29
C LEU A 189 -10.55 -10.58 -37.01
N ASP A 190 -10.96 -11.84 -37.16
CA ASP A 190 -11.21 -12.74 -36.03
C ASP A 190 -9.91 -13.07 -35.30
N ASP A 191 -8.80 -13.24 -36.01
CA ASP A 191 -7.47 -13.45 -35.42
C ASP A 191 -7.05 -12.25 -34.57
N ILE A 192 -7.15 -11.03 -35.13
CA ILE A 192 -6.81 -9.79 -34.42
C ILE A 192 -7.68 -9.63 -33.17
N THR A 193 -8.99 -9.90 -33.29
CA THR A 193 -9.93 -9.78 -32.17
C THR A 193 -9.63 -10.79 -31.07
N SER A 194 -9.29 -12.02 -31.43
CA SER A 194 -8.88 -13.07 -30.47
C SER A 194 -7.58 -12.71 -29.74
N ILE A 195 -6.58 -12.20 -30.46
CA ILE A 195 -5.30 -11.75 -29.88
C ILE A 195 -5.52 -10.58 -28.91
N LEU A 196 -6.35 -9.61 -29.28
CA LEU A 196 -6.64 -8.46 -28.42
C LEU A 196 -7.51 -8.79 -27.20
N SER A 197 -8.38 -9.80 -27.29
CA SER A 197 -9.26 -10.16 -26.18
C SER A 197 -8.59 -11.16 -25.24
N ILE A 198 -8.22 -12.33 -25.74
CA ILE A 198 -7.66 -13.42 -24.94
C ILE A 198 -6.16 -13.20 -24.73
N GLY A 199 -5.43 -12.84 -25.79
CA GLY A 199 -3.98 -12.62 -25.73
C GLY A 199 -3.62 -11.48 -24.79
N LEU A 200 -4.23 -10.31 -24.95
CA LEU A 200 -3.99 -9.14 -24.08
C LEU A 200 -4.32 -9.45 -22.61
N LEU A 201 -5.49 -10.03 -22.35
CA LEU A 201 -5.88 -10.38 -20.98
C LEU A 201 -4.86 -11.36 -20.37
N SER A 202 -4.50 -12.42 -21.10
CA SER A 202 -3.53 -13.42 -20.63
C SER A 202 -2.15 -12.82 -20.33
N ALA A 203 -1.71 -11.86 -21.15
CA ALA A 203 -0.45 -11.17 -20.95
C ALA A 203 -0.45 -10.30 -19.68
N LEU A 204 -1.61 -9.74 -19.29
CA LEU A 204 -1.78 -8.86 -18.14
C LEU A 204 -2.18 -9.57 -16.83
N ILE A 205 -2.60 -10.84 -16.88
CA ILE A 205 -2.96 -11.65 -15.69
C ILE A 205 -1.98 -11.49 -14.51
N PRO A 206 -0.65 -11.56 -14.71
CA PRO A 206 0.31 -11.47 -13.61
C PRO A 206 0.19 -10.15 -12.82
N VAL A 207 0.10 -9.01 -13.51
CA VAL A 207 -0.10 -7.69 -12.88
C VAL A 207 -1.47 -7.60 -12.22
N LEU A 208 -2.52 -8.13 -12.86
CA LEU A 208 -3.88 -8.11 -12.31
C LEU A 208 -3.98 -8.89 -11.00
N ILE A 209 -3.39 -10.10 -10.93
CA ILE A 209 -3.40 -10.93 -9.72
C ILE A 209 -2.64 -10.23 -8.60
N VAL A 210 -1.41 -9.77 -8.85
CA VAL A 210 -0.59 -9.13 -7.82
C VAL A 210 -1.23 -7.83 -7.34
N SER A 211 -1.78 -7.02 -8.25
CA SER A 211 -2.48 -5.79 -7.90
C SER A 211 -3.74 -6.05 -7.07
N GLY A 212 -4.54 -7.04 -7.47
CA GLY A 212 -5.75 -7.43 -6.74
C GLY A 212 -5.45 -7.92 -5.33
N LEU A 213 -4.44 -8.78 -5.16
CA LEU A 213 -3.99 -9.25 -3.84
C LEU A 213 -3.44 -8.09 -2.99
N THR A 214 -2.62 -7.21 -3.58
CA THR A 214 -2.08 -6.03 -2.89
C THR A 214 -3.20 -5.13 -2.40
N PHE A 215 -4.23 -4.91 -3.22
CA PHE A 215 -5.39 -4.11 -2.85
C PHE A 215 -6.18 -4.74 -1.68
N ILE A 216 -6.52 -6.02 -1.76
CA ILE A 216 -7.30 -6.72 -0.71
C ILE A 216 -6.52 -6.73 0.61
N ILE A 217 -5.24 -7.12 0.58
CA ILE A 217 -4.40 -7.16 1.78
C ILE A 217 -4.16 -5.76 2.31
N GLY A 218 -3.95 -4.76 1.45
CA GLY A 218 -3.81 -3.36 1.83
C GLY A 218 -5.04 -2.83 2.55
N LEU A 219 -6.23 -3.08 1.98
CA LEU A 219 -7.52 -2.72 2.57
C LEU A 219 -7.66 -3.28 3.98
N ILE A 220 -7.49 -4.59 4.15
CA ILE A 220 -7.59 -5.27 5.45
C ILE A 220 -6.56 -4.70 6.43
N THR A 221 -5.31 -4.59 6.00
CA THR A 221 -4.20 -4.12 6.83
C THR A 221 -4.49 -2.72 7.35
N TYR A 222 -4.79 -1.76 6.47
CA TYR A 222 -4.97 -0.36 6.85
C TYR A 222 -6.22 -0.12 7.69
N ILE A 223 -7.35 -0.79 7.41
CA ILE A 223 -8.56 -0.70 8.25
C ILE A 223 -8.24 -1.18 9.66
N MET A 224 -7.63 -2.37 9.78
CA MET A 224 -7.35 -2.96 11.08
C MET A 224 -6.31 -2.13 11.86
N LEU A 225 -5.28 -1.63 11.18
CA LEU A 225 -4.23 -0.81 11.81
C LEU A 225 -4.81 0.52 12.31
N GLY A 226 -5.59 1.21 11.47
CA GLY A 226 -6.26 2.45 11.85
C GLY A 226 -7.21 2.25 13.04
N TYR A 227 -8.02 1.19 13.01
CA TYR A 227 -8.93 0.85 14.09
C TYR A 227 -8.22 0.51 15.41
N LYS A 228 -7.20 -0.35 15.37
CA LYS A 228 -6.45 -0.75 16.59
C LYS A 228 -5.69 0.43 17.20
N ILE A 229 -5.12 1.30 16.37
CA ILE A 229 -4.48 2.53 16.86
C ILE A 229 -5.52 3.46 17.48
N TRP A 230 -6.68 3.64 16.86
CA TRP A 230 -7.77 4.44 17.43
C TRP A 230 -8.17 3.97 18.84
N LYS A 231 -8.27 2.65 19.04
CA LYS A 231 -8.61 2.02 20.32
C LYS A 231 -7.59 2.17 21.44
N ILE A 232 -6.38 2.68 21.17
CA ILE A 232 -5.39 2.97 22.22
C ILE A 232 -5.98 3.92 23.28
N GLU A 233 -6.80 4.89 22.90
CA GLU A 233 -7.41 5.82 23.88
C GLU A 233 -8.37 5.13 24.84
N GLU A 234 -9.22 4.23 24.35
CA GLU A 234 -10.15 3.47 25.20
C GLU A 234 -9.37 2.62 26.22
N HIS A 235 -8.26 2.03 25.78
CA HIS A 235 -7.40 1.25 26.66
C HIS A 235 -6.70 2.12 27.71
N VAL A 236 -6.16 3.28 27.31
CA VAL A 236 -5.57 4.27 28.24
C VAL A 236 -6.59 4.73 29.27
N LYS A 237 -7.82 5.06 28.86
CA LYS A 237 -8.89 5.46 29.79
C LYS A 237 -9.23 4.35 30.80
N ARG A 238 -9.34 3.10 30.32
CA ARG A 238 -9.60 1.96 31.21
C ARG A 238 -8.49 1.77 32.25
N ILE A 239 -7.22 1.89 31.84
CA ILE A 239 -6.08 1.76 32.78
C ILE A 239 -6.13 2.87 33.83
N LYS A 240 -6.38 4.13 33.42
CA LYS A 240 -6.49 5.25 34.37
C LYS A 240 -7.60 5.05 35.41
N LEU A 241 -8.77 4.61 34.97
CA LEU A 241 -9.90 4.34 35.88
C LEU A 241 -9.56 3.20 36.85
N LEU A 242 -8.87 2.15 36.40
CA LEU A 242 -8.47 1.04 37.27
C LEU A 242 -7.40 1.47 38.30
N SER A 243 -6.45 2.33 37.92
CA SER A 243 -5.45 2.85 38.85
C SER A 243 -6.04 3.82 39.89
N GLU A 244 -7.03 4.64 39.51
CA GLU A 244 -7.73 5.53 40.43
C GLU A 244 -8.52 4.74 41.49
N VAL A 245 -9.16 3.62 41.09
CA VAL A 245 -9.88 2.73 42.01
C VAL A 245 -8.93 1.97 42.95
N GLU A 246 -7.77 1.50 42.47
CA GLU A 246 -6.75 0.88 43.34
C GLU A 246 -6.15 1.85 44.36
N GLU A 247 -6.05 3.14 44.03
CA GLU A 247 -5.61 4.18 44.99
C GLU A 247 -6.67 4.49 46.05
N GLU A 248 -7.95 4.46 45.71
CA GLU A 248 -9.05 4.62 46.68
C GLU A 248 -9.20 3.40 47.61
N GLU A 249 -8.84 2.19 47.16
CA GLU A 249 -8.87 0.97 47.98
C GLU A 249 -7.64 0.77 48.88
N LYS A 250 -6.56 1.54 48.72
CA LYS A 250 -5.47 1.57 49.71
C LYS A 250 -5.98 2.32 50.95
N PRO A 251 -6.29 1.62 52.05
CA PRO A 251 -6.79 2.29 53.23
C PRO A 251 -5.67 3.15 53.80
N SER A 252 -6.09 4.20 54.48
CA SER A 252 -5.40 4.98 55.49
C SER A 252 -4.64 4.15 56.56
N GLU A 253 -3.68 3.32 56.17
CA GLU A 253 -2.78 2.60 57.09
C GLU A 253 -1.66 3.51 57.63
N GLU A 254 -1.49 4.73 57.08
CA GLU A 254 -0.54 5.72 57.60
C GLU A 254 -1.12 6.65 58.69
N LEU A 255 -2.37 6.45 59.14
CA LEU A 255 -2.98 7.24 60.23
C LEU A 255 -3.07 6.49 61.57
N LEU A 256 -2.37 5.35 61.71
CA LEU A 256 -2.26 4.60 62.96
C LEU A 256 -0.79 4.40 63.36
N ILE A 257 -0.08 5.48 63.67
CA ILE A 257 1.11 5.47 64.54
C ILE A 257 1.04 6.65 65.50
#